data_AF-A0A653TM68-F1
#
_entry.id   AF-A0A653TM68-F1
#
_cell.length_a   1.000
_cell.length_b   1.000
_cell.length_c   1.000
_cell.angle_alpha   90.00
_cell.angle_beta   90.00
_cell.angle_gamma   90.00
#
_symmetry.space_group_name_H-M   'P 1'
#
loop_
_entity.id
_entity.type
_entity.pdbx_description
1 polymer ?
#
loop_
_entity_poly.entity_id
_entity_poly.type
_entity_poly.pdbx_seq_one_letter_code
_entity_poly.pdbx_strand_id
1 'polypeptide(L)'
;MKIKALFFAVMSFTSIAFGQQLVTKATFDMVEYVEDVDWVDEDIYCAGFSFKTVINDGNACDAYLIHYDTNLKPKWTLKIGDEHTNKIFAVKRHKDKIYALVIQGKAKGADEDVFMKLFTINLDGKIEDKVNFGRTFNSPSNIVINGSNLIFGYRITNSTSYSIDFKCEIINYNLDTKKFVRHTSTQYLATPKKIVVDKSNLFLFGNYIHPNQPNIMAYKNGKYSEISLKPPKTEYFLDSYINKNILTVV
;
A
#
# COMPACT_ATOMS: atom_id res chain seq x y z
N MET A 1 54.72 21.81 -22.56
CA MET A 1 54.03 22.24 -21.33
C MET A 1 52.51 22.44 -21.44
N LYS A 2 51.91 22.56 -22.65
CA LYS A 2 50.47 22.89 -22.79
C LYS A 2 49.49 21.72 -22.59
N ILE A 3 49.92 20.47 -22.78
CA ILE A 3 49.05 19.27 -22.68
C ILE A 3 48.79 18.84 -21.22
N LYS A 4 49.74 19.10 -20.31
CA LYS A 4 49.61 18.72 -18.89
C LYS A 4 48.58 19.59 -18.13
N ALA A 5 48.41 20.85 -18.53
CA ALA A 5 47.42 21.74 -17.93
C ALA A 5 45.98 21.39 -18.34
N LEU A 6 45.78 20.89 -19.57
CA LEU A 6 44.47 20.49 -20.06
C LEU A 6 43.96 19.24 -19.30
N PHE A 7 44.83 18.28 -19.01
CA PHE A 7 44.48 17.10 -18.21
C PHE A 7 44.13 17.45 -16.76
N PHE A 8 44.82 18.43 -16.17
CA PHE A 8 44.51 18.91 -14.82
C PHE A 8 43.19 19.68 -14.76
N ALA A 9 42.87 20.46 -15.79
CA ALA A 9 41.57 21.12 -15.91
C ALA A 9 40.42 20.12 -16.09
N VAL A 10 40.59 19.10 -16.95
CA VAL A 10 39.54 18.09 -17.18
C VAL A 10 39.30 17.24 -15.92
N MET A 11 40.34 16.86 -15.17
CA MET A 11 40.15 16.14 -13.90
C MET A 11 39.51 16.97 -12.78
N SER A 12 39.74 18.29 -12.76
CA SER A 12 39.13 19.17 -11.75
C SER A 12 37.67 19.53 -12.07
N PHE A 13 37.24 19.49 -13.34
CA PHE A 13 35.82 19.63 -13.69
C PHE A 13 35.02 18.33 -13.54
N THR A 14 35.62 17.15 -13.70
CA THR A 14 34.93 15.88 -13.44
C THR A 14 34.71 15.59 -11.96
N SER A 15 35.47 16.22 -11.05
CA SER A 15 35.24 16.11 -9.61
C SER A 15 34.13 17.02 -9.08
N ILE A 16 33.52 17.88 -9.91
CA ILE A 16 32.45 18.79 -9.51
C ILE A 16 31.07 18.26 -9.95
N ALA A 17 31.02 17.18 -10.74
CA ALA A 17 29.78 16.57 -11.18
C ALA A 17 29.53 15.26 -10.41
N PHE A 18 28.45 15.28 -9.60
CA PHE A 18 27.79 14.16 -8.93
C PHE A 18 28.49 13.60 -7.67
N GLY A 19 27.86 13.53 -6.49
CA GLY A 19 26.47 13.77 -6.14
C GLY A 19 26.38 14.86 -5.09
N GLN A 20 25.53 15.86 -5.35
CA GLN A 20 24.77 16.41 -4.23
C GLN A 20 24.02 15.22 -3.65
N GLN A 21 24.51 14.70 -2.52
CA GLN A 21 23.66 13.94 -1.63
C GLN A 21 22.53 14.91 -1.32
N LEU A 22 21.37 14.72 -1.96
CA LEU A 22 20.13 15.32 -1.53
C LEU A 22 19.88 14.75 -0.13
N VAL A 23 20.51 15.37 0.87
CA VAL A 23 20.11 15.25 2.26
C VAL A 23 18.86 16.11 2.35
N THR A 24 17.79 15.69 1.67
CA THR A 24 16.46 16.07 2.06
C THR A 24 16.26 15.38 3.39
N LYS A 25 16.57 16.10 4.47
CA LYS A 25 16.14 15.75 5.81
C LYS A 25 14.63 15.94 5.82
N ALA A 26 13.91 15.06 5.10
CA ALA A 26 12.47 14.99 5.15
C ALA A 26 12.17 14.65 6.61
N THR A 27 11.67 15.64 7.34
CA THR A 27 11.27 15.49 8.73
C THR A 27 9.98 14.67 8.72
N PHE A 28 10.13 13.35 8.79
CA PHE A 28 9.04 12.43 9.12
C PHE A 28 8.85 12.40 10.64
N ASP A 29 8.80 13.57 11.30
CA ASP A 29 8.81 13.63 12.78
C ASP A 29 7.65 12.83 13.40
N MET A 30 6.56 12.65 12.64
CA MET A 30 5.37 11.91 13.04
C MET A 30 5.28 10.48 12.47
N VAL A 31 5.96 10.15 11.36
CA VAL A 31 5.87 8.83 10.70
C VAL A 31 7.15 8.06 10.91
N GLU A 32 7.06 6.94 11.62
CA GLU A 32 8.21 6.05 11.83
C GLU A 32 8.34 5.02 10.71
N TYR A 33 7.20 4.50 10.23
CA TYR A 33 7.12 3.51 9.16
C TYR A 33 6.30 4.09 8.01
N VAL A 34 6.95 4.29 6.85
CA VAL A 34 6.28 4.68 5.60
C VAL A 34 5.82 3.41 4.90
N GLU A 35 4.52 3.31 4.65
CA GLU A 35 3.90 2.15 4.01
C GLU A 35 3.59 2.40 2.52
N ASP A 36 3.19 3.63 2.17
CA ASP A 36 2.85 3.96 0.79
C ASP A 36 3.07 5.45 0.48
N VAL A 37 3.35 5.71 -0.80
CA VAL A 37 3.52 7.06 -1.36
C VAL A 37 2.78 7.14 -2.68
N ASP A 38 1.78 8.02 -2.77
CA ASP A 38 1.13 8.34 -4.03
C ASP A 38 1.57 9.74 -4.48
N TRP A 39 2.23 9.79 -5.64
CA TRP A 39 2.68 11.03 -6.26
C TRP A 39 1.84 11.30 -7.51
N VAL A 40 1.10 12.41 -7.50
CA VAL A 40 0.29 12.85 -8.64
C VAL A 40 0.58 14.33 -8.91
N ASP A 41 1.12 14.62 -10.09
CA ASP A 41 1.51 15.96 -10.51
C ASP A 41 2.53 16.59 -9.54
N GLU A 42 2.16 17.67 -8.86
CA GLU A 42 2.98 18.40 -7.88
C GLU A 42 2.67 18.04 -6.43
N ASP A 43 1.77 17.08 -6.21
CA ASP A 43 1.32 16.67 -4.88
C ASP A 43 1.84 15.27 -4.55
N ILE A 44 2.47 15.15 -3.37
CA ILE A 44 3.03 13.89 -2.86
C ILE A 44 2.31 13.57 -1.56
N TYR A 45 1.66 12.41 -1.50
CA TYR A 45 0.98 11.92 -0.30
C TYR A 45 1.76 10.75 0.29
N CYS A 46 2.30 10.94 1.49
CA CYS A 46 3.04 9.93 2.22
C CYS A 46 2.19 9.39 3.36
N ALA A 47 2.01 8.07 3.39
CA ALA A 47 1.20 7.39 4.39
C ALA A 47 2.04 6.44 5.24
N GLY A 48 1.67 6.35 6.51
CA GLY A 48 2.38 5.47 7.42
C GLY A 48 1.83 5.54 8.84
N PHE A 49 2.63 5.03 9.77
CA PHE A 49 2.29 5.01 11.19
C PHE A 49 3.52 5.11 12.08
N SER A 50 3.27 5.28 13.37
CA SER A 50 4.29 5.40 14.42
C SER A 50 3.80 4.72 15.69
N PHE A 51 4.71 4.03 16.38
CA PHE A 51 4.46 3.49 17.72
C PHE A 51 4.77 4.53 18.82
N LYS A 52 5.21 5.74 18.43
CA LYS A 52 5.41 6.86 19.36
C LYS A 52 4.06 7.49 19.70
N THR A 53 3.27 6.78 20.48
CA THR A 53 1.91 7.15 20.87
C THR A 53 1.82 7.57 22.34
N VAL A 54 0.73 8.25 22.70
CA VAL A 54 0.41 8.59 24.10
C VAL A 54 0.20 7.33 24.94
N ILE A 55 -0.41 6.31 24.35
CA ILE A 55 -0.56 4.98 24.96
C ILE A 55 0.75 4.22 24.71
N ASN A 56 1.51 3.92 25.77
CA ASN A 56 2.80 3.26 25.66
C ASN A 56 2.73 1.80 26.17
N ASP A 57 2.03 0.95 25.42
CA ASP A 57 1.85 -0.47 25.75
C ASP A 57 2.58 -1.43 24.77
N GLY A 58 3.28 -0.87 23.78
CA GLY A 58 3.99 -1.60 22.73
C GLY A 58 3.12 -2.05 21.54
N ASN A 59 1.80 -1.87 21.60
CA ASN A 59 0.87 -2.30 20.53
C ASN A 59 0.06 -1.13 19.94
N ALA A 60 -0.07 -0.04 20.69
CA ALA A 60 -0.71 1.18 20.22
C ALA A 60 0.12 1.85 19.11
N CYS A 61 -0.56 2.35 18.08
CA CYS A 61 0.09 3.08 17.00
C CYS A 61 -0.83 4.14 16.40
N ASP A 62 -0.25 5.29 16.08
CA ASP A 62 -0.93 6.40 15.43
C ASP A 62 -0.57 6.41 13.95
N ALA A 63 -1.55 6.67 13.08
CA ALA A 63 -1.34 6.74 11.65
C ALA A 63 -1.49 8.15 11.10
N TYR A 64 -0.62 8.49 10.15
CA TYR A 64 -0.54 9.82 9.57
C TYR A 64 -0.53 9.76 8.05
N LEU A 65 -1.23 10.73 7.45
CA LEU A 65 -1.13 11.08 6.04
C LEU A 65 -0.52 12.47 5.96
N ILE A 66 0.59 12.59 5.25
CA ILE A 66 1.29 13.87 5.06
C ILE A 66 1.25 14.22 3.59
N HIS A 67 0.83 15.44 3.29
CA HIS A 67 0.87 16.01 1.95
C HIS A 67 2.08 16.92 1.82
N TYR A 68 2.93 16.65 0.85
CA TYR A 68 4.13 17.43 0.53
C TYR A 68 4.01 18.11 -0.82
N ASP A 69 4.74 19.22 -0.98
CA ASP A 69 5.10 19.74 -2.29
C ASP A 69 6.27 18.93 -2.91
N THR A 70 6.64 19.27 -4.15
CA THR A 70 7.77 18.65 -4.87
C THR A 70 9.14 18.94 -4.26
N ASN A 71 9.23 19.90 -3.33
CA ASN A 71 10.44 20.16 -2.53
C ASN A 71 10.45 19.39 -1.20
N LEU A 72 9.51 18.45 -1.02
CA LEU A 72 9.33 17.66 0.20
C LEU A 72 9.05 18.52 1.44
N LYS A 73 8.42 19.69 1.27
CA LYS A 73 7.90 20.49 2.39
C LYS A 73 6.47 20.09 2.70
N PRO A 74 6.14 19.78 3.96
CA PRO A 74 4.78 19.38 4.32
C PRO A 74 3.85 20.58 4.16
N LYS A 75 2.84 20.44 3.30
CA LYS A 75 1.72 21.38 3.16
C LYS A 75 0.72 21.20 4.31
N TRP A 76 0.41 19.95 4.65
CA TRP A 76 -0.40 19.61 5.82
C TRP A 76 -0.15 18.18 6.30
N THR A 77 -0.59 17.87 7.52
CA THR A 77 -0.54 16.54 8.12
C THR A 77 -1.89 16.20 8.74
N LEU A 78 -2.38 15.00 8.46
CA LEU A 78 -3.62 14.45 9.02
C LEU A 78 -3.29 13.23 9.89
N LYS A 79 -3.80 13.21 11.12
CA LYS A 79 -3.89 12.01 11.96
C LYS A 79 -5.24 11.31 11.69
N ILE A 80 -5.23 10.01 11.39
CA ILE A 80 -6.43 9.28 10.90
C ILE A 80 -7.47 8.97 12.00
N GLY A 81 -7.07 9.03 13.27
CA GLY A 81 -7.94 8.83 14.41
C GLY A 81 -7.15 8.65 15.71
N ASP A 82 -7.88 8.31 16.76
CA ASP A 82 -7.35 8.09 18.12
C ASP A 82 -7.67 6.68 18.63
N GLU A 83 -8.05 5.76 17.72
CA GLU A 83 -8.15 4.35 18.07
C GLU A 83 -6.80 3.84 18.61
N HIS A 84 -6.82 2.76 19.37
CA HIS A 84 -5.61 2.23 19.98
C HIS A 84 -4.54 1.88 18.93
N THR A 85 -4.96 1.17 17.89
CA THR A 85 -4.09 0.75 16.78
C THR A 85 -4.64 1.36 15.51
N ASN A 86 -3.82 2.19 14.84
CA ASN A 86 -4.09 2.79 13.54
C ASN A 86 -2.89 2.60 12.62
N LYS A 87 -3.12 2.08 11.41
CA LYS A 87 -2.07 1.95 10.38
C LYS A 87 -2.67 2.27 9.01
N ILE A 88 -2.11 3.23 8.29
CA ILE A 88 -2.41 3.41 6.86
C ILE A 88 -1.40 2.58 6.07
N PHE A 89 -1.90 1.70 5.19
CA PHE A 89 -1.05 0.81 4.39
C PHE A 89 -1.02 1.13 2.90
N ALA A 90 -2.05 1.80 2.40
CA ALA A 90 -2.12 2.17 0.99
C ALA A 90 -2.89 3.48 0.85
N VAL A 91 -2.43 4.33 -0.08
CA VAL A 91 -3.08 5.58 -0.44
C VAL A 91 -3.20 5.73 -1.95
N LYS A 92 -4.28 6.39 -2.38
CA LYS A 92 -4.46 6.74 -3.78
C LYS A 92 -5.26 8.02 -3.92
N ARG A 93 -4.66 9.04 -4.54
CA ARG A 93 -5.40 10.20 -5.05
C ARG A 93 -6.13 9.80 -6.33
N HIS A 94 -7.39 10.19 -6.40
CA HIS A 94 -8.18 10.09 -7.61
C HIS A 94 -9.13 11.28 -7.66
N LYS A 95 -8.95 12.12 -8.69
CA LYS A 95 -9.65 13.41 -8.83
C LYS A 95 -9.38 14.30 -7.61
N ASP A 96 -10.44 14.81 -6.98
CA ASP A 96 -10.44 15.71 -5.83
C ASP A 96 -10.45 14.97 -4.48
N LYS A 97 -10.20 13.66 -4.47
CA LYS A 97 -10.22 12.82 -3.27
C LYS A 97 -8.94 12.01 -3.12
N ILE A 98 -8.63 11.71 -1.88
CA ILE A 98 -7.59 10.78 -1.46
C ILE A 98 -8.27 9.62 -0.74
N TYR A 99 -7.95 8.42 -1.18
CA TYR A 99 -8.45 7.18 -0.61
C TYR A 99 -7.33 6.53 0.20
N ALA A 100 -7.61 6.16 1.46
CA ALA A 100 -6.63 5.51 2.32
C ALA A 100 -7.20 4.19 2.86
N LEU A 101 -6.44 3.11 2.72
CA LEU A 101 -6.73 1.84 3.39
C LEU A 101 -6.08 1.84 4.76
N VAL A 102 -6.93 1.73 5.78
CA VAL A 102 -6.55 1.88 7.17
C VAL A 102 -6.95 0.63 7.94
N ILE A 103 -6.02 0.06 8.68
CA ILE A 103 -6.33 -0.93 9.71
C ILE A 103 -6.48 -0.17 11.02
N GLN A 104 -7.68 -0.27 11.62
CA GLN A 104 -7.98 0.38 12.89
C GLN A 104 -8.67 -0.56 13.87
N GLY A 105 -8.37 -0.42 15.16
CA GLY A 105 -9.10 -1.09 16.22
C GLY A 105 -8.35 -1.12 17.52
N LYS A 106 -8.44 -2.26 18.23
CA LYS A 106 -7.82 -2.47 19.53
C LYS A 106 -6.83 -3.62 19.47
N ALA A 107 -5.69 -3.47 20.11
CA ALA A 107 -4.74 -4.55 20.33
C ALA A 107 -4.45 -4.63 21.83
N LYS A 108 -4.41 -5.85 22.38
CA LYS A 108 -4.06 -6.09 23.79
C LYS A 108 -3.28 -7.38 23.91
N GLY A 109 -1.97 -7.27 24.14
CA GLY A 109 -1.10 -8.44 24.19
C GLY A 109 -1.09 -9.16 22.83
N ALA A 110 -1.46 -10.43 22.80
CA ALA A 110 -1.51 -11.22 21.56
C ALA A 110 -2.86 -11.13 20.80
N ASP A 111 -3.85 -10.44 21.36
CA ASP A 111 -5.17 -10.26 20.75
C ASP A 111 -5.24 -8.93 19.99
N GLU A 112 -5.64 -8.99 18.73
CA GLU A 112 -5.92 -7.83 17.90
C GLU A 112 -7.37 -7.89 17.40
N ASP A 113 -8.20 -6.90 17.72
CA ASP A 113 -9.52 -6.71 17.13
C ASP A 113 -9.49 -5.46 16.26
N VAL A 114 -8.90 -5.63 15.07
CA VAL A 114 -8.64 -4.57 14.10
C VAL A 114 -9.31 -4.85 12.75
N PHE A 115 -9.75 -3.79 12.09
CA PHE A 115 -10.62 -3.85 10.92
C PHE A 115 -10.05 -3.09 9.74
N MET A 116 -10.20 -3.65 8.55
CA MET A 116 -9.92 -2.98 7.28
C MET A 116 -11.00 -1.93 7.03
N LYS A 117 -10.57 -0.69 6.85
CA LYS A 117 -11.42 0.44 6.54
C LYS A 117 -10.89 1.22 5.34
N LEU A 118 -11.79 1.79 4.55
CA LEU A 118 -11.48 2.78 3.53
C LEU A 118 -11.89 4.16 4.04
N PHE A 119 -10.95 5.09 4.04
CA PHE A 119 -11.17 6.49 4.35
C PHE A 119 -11.21 7.29 3.04
N THR A 120 -12.19 8.19 2.93
CA THR A 120 -12.22 9.21 1.88
C THR A 120 -11.84 10.54 2.49
N ILE A 121 -10.81 11.18 1.93
CA ILE A 121 -10.19 12.40 2.45
C ILE A 121 -10.19 13.42 1.31
N ASN A 122 -10.53 14.68 1.61
CA ASN A 122 -10.43 15.75 0.62
C ASN A 122 -8.99 16.29 0.49
N LEU A 123 -8.73 17.14 -0.51
CA LEU A 123 -7.38 17.68 -0.75
C LEU A 123 -6.87 18.61 0.37
N ASP A 124 -7.75 19.08 1.25
CA ASP A 124 -7.41 19.88 2.43
C ASP A 124 -7.06 19.03 3.66
N GLY A 125 -7.03 17.71 3.53
CA GLY A 125 -6.70 16.79 4.61
C GLY A 125 -7.85 16.55 5.60
N LYS A 126 -9.11 16.78 5.20
CA LYS A 126 -10.30 16.47 6.01
C LYS A 126 -10.88 15.12 5.63
N ILE A 127 -11.13 14.27 6.63
CA ILE A 127 -11.85 13.01 6.46
C ILE A 127 -13.33 13.30 6.20
N GLU A 128 -13.86 12.78 5.09
CA GLU A 128 -15.25 12.96 4.66
C GLU A 128 -16.11 11.71 4.87
N ASP A 129 -15.54 10.52 4.71
CA ASP A 129 -16.27 9.26 4.79
C ASP A 129 -15.38 8.11 5.29
N LYS A 130 -16.00 7.08 5.88
CA LYS A 130 -15.35 5.87 6.41
C LYS A 130 -16.21 4.65 6.12
N VAL A 131 -15.63 3.65 5.45
CA VAL A 131 -16.30 2.37 5.15
C VAL A 131 -15.55 1.23 5.84
N ASN A 132 -16.26 0.32 6.51
CA ASN A 132 -15.68 -0.87 7.16
C ASN A 132 -15.97 -2.13 6.31
N PHE A 133 -14.95 -2.97 6.08
CA PHE A 133 -15.08 -4.18 5.26
C PHE A 133 -15.10 -5.48 6.09
N GLY A 134 -14.23 -5.56 7.10
CA GLY A 134 -14.06 -6.75 7.92
C GLY A 134 -12.74 -6.77 8.69
N ARG A 135 -12.59 -7.76 9.56
CA ARG A 135 -11.43 -7.92 10.44
C ARG A 135 -10.19 -8.36 9.66
N THR A 136 -9.03 -7.79 9.99
CA THR A 136 -7.73 -8.19 9.44
C THR A 136 -6.55 -7.67 10.26
N PHE A 137 -5.48 -8.45 10.36
CA PHE A 137 -4.21 -8.06 11.00
C PHE A 137 -3.14 -7.67 9.98
N ASN A 138 -3.36 -8.01 8.72
CA ASN A 138 -2.32 -7.97 7.69
C ASN A 138 -2.54 -6.80 6.75
N SER A 139 -1.43 -6.25 6.26
CA SER A 139 -1.46 -5.23 5.22
C SER A 139 -2.32 -5.68 4.02
N PRO A 140 -3.14 -4.78 3.46
CA PRO A 140 -3.78 -4.99 2.18
C PRO A 140 -2.77 -4.86 1.03
N SER A 141 -3.22 -5.13 -0.19
CA SER A 141 -2.53 -4.69 -1.39
C SER A 141 -2.60 -3.16 -1.56
N ASN A 142 -1.94 -2.65 -2.60
CA ASN A 142 -2.21 -1.32 -3.14
C ASN A 142 -3.69 -1.15 -3.57
N ILE A 143 -4.06 0.11 -3.80
CA ILE A 143 -5.35 0.49 -4.39
C ILE A 143 -5.19 0.64 -5.92
N VAL A 144 -6.18 0.15 -6.68
CA VAL A 144 -6.32 0.42 -8.11
C VAL A 144 -7.68 1.05 -8.39
N ILE A 145 -7.70 2.13 -9.16
CA ILE A 145 -8.94 2.73 -9.67
C ILE A 145 -9.16 2.27 -11.11
N ASN A 146 -10.33 1.71 -11.38
CA ASN A 146 -10.74 1.26 -12.71
C ASN A 146 -12.18 1.71 -13.00
N GLY A 147 -12.32 2.77 -13.80
CA GLY A 147 -13.61 3.44 -14.01
C GLY A 147 -14.12 4.03 -12.69
N SER A 148 -15.36 3.68 -12.32
CA SER A 148 -15.98 4.10 -11.05
C SER A 148 -15.67 3.16 -9.88
N ASN A 149 -14.76 2.20 -10.05
CA ASN A 149 -14.47 1.21 -9.01
C ASN A 149 -13.09 1.43 -8.41
N LEU A 150 -13.04 1.42 -7.10
CA LEU A 150 -11.84 1.28 -6.28
C LEU A 150 -11.67 -0.19 -5.90
N ILE A 151 -10.51 -0.75 -6.19
CA ILE A 151 -10.24 -2.17 -6.08
C ILE A 151 -8.98 -2.39 -5.23
N PHE A 152 -9.07 -3.29 -4.26
CA PHE A 152 -7.93 -3.73 -3.45
C PHE A 152 -8.18 -5.17 -2.95
N GLY A 153 -7.13 -5.83 -2.47
CA GLY A 153 -7.24 -7.10 -1.77
C GLY A 153 -6.71 -7.02 -0.35
N TYR A 154 -7.28 -7.83 0.54
CA TYR A 154 -6.78 -7.96 1.90
C TYR A 154 -7.06 -9.36 2.45
N ARG A 155 -6.37 -9.71 3.53
CA ARG A 155 -6.54 -11.02 4.18
C ARG A 155 -7.66 -10.95 5.21
N ILE A 156 -8.57 -11.92 5.22
CA ILE A 156 -9.64 -11.99 6.21
C ILE A 156 -9.29 -12.92 7.37
N THR A 157 -9.79 -12.58 8.55
CA THR A 157 -9.71 -13.42 9.76
C THR A 157 -11.01 -13.37 10.53
N ASN A 158 -11.39 -14.51 11.12
CA ASN A 158 -12.57 -14.63 11.99
C ASN A 158 -12.22 -14.57 13.48
N SER A 159 -10.93 -14.47 13.84
CA SER A 159 -10.46 -14.40 15.22
C SER A 159 -9.71 -13.10 15.48
N THR A 160 -9.40 -12.87 16.74
CA THR A 160 -8.47 -11.85 17.25
C THR A 160 -7.05 -12.37 17.43
N SER A 161 -6.82 -13.67 17.26
CA SER A 161 -5.51 -14.32 17.39
C SER A 161 -4.93 -14.79 16.05
N TYR A 162 -3.59 -14.85 15.97
CA TYR A 162 -2.82 -15.13 14.75
C TYR A 162 -2.88 -16.59 14.23
N SER A 163 -3.54 -17.52 14.93
CA SER A 163 -3.39 -18.97 14.72
C SER A 163 -4.44 -19.64 13.82
N ILE A 164 -4.91 -18.99 12.74
CA ILE A 164 -6.10 -19.45 11.98
C ILE A 164 -5.84 -19.60 10.47
N ASP A 165 -6.66 -20.42 9.81
CA ASP A 165 -6.81 -20.51 8.36
C ASP A 165 -7.20 -19.14 7.78
N PHE A 166 -6.31 -18.56 6.98
CA PHE A 166 -6.50 -17.25 6.40
C PHE A 166 -6.84 -17.34 4.91
N LYS A 167 -7.89 -16.62 4.53
CA LYS A 167 -8.28 -16.42 3.13
C LYS A 167 -8.03 -14.99 2.70
N CYS A 168 -7.97 -14.76 1.40
CA CYS A 168 -7.88 -13.41 0.85
C CYS A 168 -9.22 -13.01 0.25
N GLU A 169 -9.55 -11.73 0.32
CA GLU A 169 -10.68 -11.13 -0.38
C GLU A 169 -10.18 -10.10 -1.39
N ILE A 170 -10.82 -10.05 -2.55
CA ILE A 170 -10.79 -8.90 -3.45
C ILE A 170 -12.06 -8.09 -3.18
N ILE A 171 -11.89 -6.81 -2.87
CA ILE A 171 -12.95 -5.83 -2.75
C ILE A 171 -13.02 -5.01 -4.03
N ASN A 172 -14.24 -4.85 -4.54
CA ASN A 172 -14.56 -3.93 -5.63
C ASN A 172 -15.62 -2.96 -5.11
N TYR A 173 -15.20 -1.76 -4.72
CA TYR A 173 -16.02 -0.69 -4.16
C TYR A 173 -16.34 0.35 -5.22
N ASN A 174 -17.63 0.52 -5.51
CA ASN A 174 -18.10 1.50 -6.47
C ASN A 174 -18.18 2.88 -5.83
N LEU A 175 -17.40 3.83 -6.35
CA LEU A 175 -17.23 5.19 -5.82
C LEU A 175 -18.53 6.01 -5.90
N ASP A 176 -19.36 5.77 -6.92
CA ASP A 176 -20.59 6.55 -7.14
C ASP A 176 -21.74 6.06 -6.24
N THR A 177 -21.93 4.75 -6.15
CA THR A 177 -23.04 4.14 -5.40
C THR A 177 -22.68 3.83 -3.95
N LYS A 178 -21.40 3.91 -3.59
CA LYS A 178 -20.86 3.54 -2.27
C LYS A 178 -21.14 2.09 -1.86
N LYS A 179 -21.42 1.22 -2.83
CA LYS A 179 -21.62 -0.23 -2.62
C LYS A 179 -20.37 -0.98 -3.02
N PHE A 180 -20.10 -2.10 -2.35
CA PHE A 180 -19.03 -2.99 -2.75
C PHE A 180 -19.52 -4.42 -2.91
N VAL A 181 -18.80 -5.14 -3.76
CA VAL A 181 -18.84 -6.59 -3.84
C VAL A 181 -17.50 -7.15 -3.38
N ARG A 182 -17.53 -8.37 -2.83
CA ARG A 182 -16.34 -9.07 -2.36
C ARG A 182 -16.25 -10.45 -3.01
N HIS A 183 -15.03 -10.89 -3.27
CA HIS A 183 -14.76 -12.27 -3.68
C HIS A 183 -13.67 -12.87 -2.82
N THR A 184 -13.97 -13.98 -2.15
CA THR A 184 -13.08 -14.67 -1.22
C THR A 184 -12.37 -15.83 -1.92
N SER A 185 -11.08 -16.00 -1.67
CA SER A 185 -10.32 -17.17 -2.14
C SER A 185 -10.93 -18.46 -1.63
N THR A 186 -10.82 -19.50 -2.43
CA THR A 186 -11.33 -20.84 -2.10
C THR A 186 -10.51 -21.48 -0.99
N GLN A 187 -9.21 -21.17 -0.96
CA GLN A 187 -8.22 -21.72 -0.05
C GLN A 187 -7.24 -20.65 0.46
N TYR A 188 -6.26 -21.09 1.26
CA TYR A 188 -5.14 -20.27 1.70
C TYR A 188 -4.44 -19.60 0.51
N LEU A 189 -4.14 -18.33 0.70
CA LEU A 189 -3.20 -17.54 -0.11
C LEU A 189 -2.32 -16.71 0.81
N ALA A 190 -1.10 -16.44 0.35
CA ALA A 190 -0.17 -15.56 1.04
C ALA A 190 -0.76 -14.15 1.17
N THR A 191 -0.30 -13.39 2.17
CA THR A 191 -0.82 -12.04 2.48
C THR A 191 -0.79 -11.17 1.22
N PRO A 192 -1.90 -10.50 0.85
CA PRO A 192 -1.95 -9.65 -0.32
C PRO A 192 -0.85 -8.58 -0.30
N LYS A 193 -0.17 -8.42 -1.44
CA LYS A 193 0.88 -7.42 -1.63
C LYS A 193 0.59 -6.48 -2.79
N LYS A 194 0.16 -7.02 -3.93
CA LYS A 194 -0.11 -6.20 -5.12
C LYS A 194 -1.37 -6.63 -5.82
N ILE A 195 -2.15 -5.67 -6.32
CA ILE A 195 -3.24 -5.89 -7.25
C ILE A 195 -2.97 -5.10 -8.53
N VAL A 196 -3.18 -5.74 -9.66
CA VAL A 196 -3.09 -5.12 -10.99
C VAL A 196 -4.39 -5.36 -11.75
N VAL A 197 -4.79 -4.38 -12.54
CA VAL A 197 -6.02 -4.40 -13.31
C VAL A 197 -5.72 -3.95 -14.73
N ASP A 198 -6.19 -4.69 -15.72
CA ASP A 198 -6.20 -4.30 -17.14
C ASP A 198 -7.60 -4.53 -17.70
N LYS A 199 -8.30 -3.44 -18.01
CA LYS A 199 -9.71 -3.45 -18.44
C LYS A 199 -10.58 -4.20 -17.43
N SER A 200 -11.12 -5.37 -17.81
CA SER A 200 -11.93 -6.21 -16.94
C SER A 200 -11.11 -7.30 -16.23
N ASN A 201 -9.82 -7.44 -16.51
CA ASN A 201 -8.97 -8.44 -15.88
C ASN A 201 -8.35 -7.89 -14.60
N LEU A 202 -8.32 -8.70 -13.54
CA LEU A 202 -7.74 -8.34 -12.25
C LEU A 202 -6.90 -9.50 -11.74
N PHE A 203 -5.74 -9.19 -11.18
CA PHE A 203 -4.86 -10.17 -10.56
C PHE A 203 -4.37 -9.66 -9.20
N LEU A 204 -4.64 -10.42 -8.14
CA LEU A 204 -4.17 -10.16 -6.78
C LEU A 204 -3.05 -11.13 -6.43
N PHE A 205 -1.90 -10.60 -6.04
CA PHE A 205 -0.70 -11.32 -5.69
C PHE A 205 -0.46 -11.28 -4.18
N GLY A 206 -0.06 -12.43 -3.63
CA GLY A 206 0.47 -12.49 -2.28
C GLY A 206 1.93 -12.06 -2.19
N ASN A 207 2.44 -11.89 -0.97
CA ASN A 207 3.84 -11.57 -0.69
C ASN A 207 4.82 -12.73 -0.93
N TYR A 208 4.30 -13.95 -1.09
CA TYR A 208 5.06 -15.16 -1.39
C TYR A 208 4.46 -15.90 -2.57
N ILE A 209 5.32 -16.56 -3.33
CA ILE A 209 4.97 -17.53 -4.37
C ILE A 209 5.35 -18.92 -3.86
N HIS A 210 4.36 -19.73 -3.52
CA HIS A 210 4.57 -21.08 -3.00
C HIS A 210 4.46 -22.13 -4.11
N PRO A 211 5.27 -23.21 -4.03
CA PRO A 211 5.14 -24.35 -4.92
C PRO A 211 3.83 -25.10 -4.64
N ASN A 212 3.24 -25.67 -5.69
CA ASN A 212 2.10 -26.59 -5.62
C ASN A 212 0.81 -26.05 -4.98
N GLN A 213 0.64 -24.73 -4.89
CA GLN A 213 -0.63 -24.11 -4.52
C GLN A 213 -0.93 -22.86 -5.35
N PRO A 214 -2.21 -22.45 -5.43
CA PRO A 214 -2.62 -21.12 -5.82
C PRO A 214 -1.74 -19.99 -5.27
N ASN A 215 -1.42 -19.03 -6.13
CA ASN A 215 -0.58 -17.88 -5.82
C ASN A 215 -1.25 -16.54 -6.14
N ILE A 216 -2.17 -16.56 -7.11
CA ILE A 216 -2.78 -15.36 -7.68
C ILE A 216 -4.29 -15.57 -7.72
N MET A 217 -5.08 -14.69 -7.11
CA MET A 217 -6.51 -14.62 -7.41
C MET A 217 -6.68 -13.82 -8.69
N ALA A 218 -7.41 -14.38 -9.65
CA ALA A 218 -7.60 -13.78 -10.97
C ALA A 218 -9.08 -13.64 -11.31
N TYR A 219 -9.50 -12.47 -11.74
CA TYR A 219 -10.77 -12.27 -12.44
C TYR A 219 -10.47 -12.07 -13.92
N LYS A 220 -10.92 -12.99 -14.76
CA LYS A 220 -10.69 -12.96 -16.22
C LYS A 220 -11.92 -13.49 -16.93
N ASN A 221 -12.30 -12.88 -18.04
CA ASN A 221 -13.45 -13.29 -18.85
C ASN A 221 -14.76 -13.43 -18.03
N GLY A 222 -14.98 -12.53 -17.06
CA GLY A 222 -16.18 -12.53 -16.23
C GLY A 222 -16.20 -13.56 -15.09
N LYS A 223 -15.09 -14.26 -14.83
CA LYS A 223 -15.02 -15.31 -13.81
C LYS A 223 -13.82 -15.14 -12.90
N TYR A 224 -14.04 -15.37 -11.61
CA TYR A 224 -12.95 -15.53 -10.66
C TYR A 224 -12.36 -16.94 -10.76
N SER A 225 -11.05 -17.01 -10.56
CA SER A 225 -10.23 -18.21 -10.62
C SER A 225 -8.96 -17.98 -9.79
N GLU A 226 -8.18 -19.05 -9.60
CA GLU A 226 -6.90 -18.99 -8.94
C GLU A 226 -5.82 -19.57 -9.86
N ILE A 227 -4.67 -18.90 -9.94
CA ILE A 227 -3.54 -19.30 -10.78
C ILE A 227 -2.41 -19.79 -9.87
N SER A 228 -1.94 -21.01 -10.14
CA SER A 228 -0.77 -21.58 -9.48
C SER A 228 0.48 -21.34 -10.32
N LEU A 229 1.45 -20.63 -9.75
CA LEU A 229 2.82 -20.64 -10.26
C LEU A 229 3.51 -21.89 -9.71
N LYS A 230 4.44 -22.47 -10.47
CA LYS A 230 5.17 -23.69 -10.09
C LYS A 230 6.67 -23.40 -9.93
N PRO A 231 7.07 -22.50 -9.00
CA PRO A 231 8.48 -22.34 -8.70
C PRO A 231 9.03 -23.63 -8.05
N PRO A 232 10.34 -23.86 -8.09
CA PRO A 232 10.96 -25.04 -7.46
C PRO A 232 10.91 -24.97 -5.92
N LYS A 233 10.78 -23.78 -5.34
CA LYS A 233 10.70 -23.51 -3.89
C LYS A 233 9.82 -22.28 -3.63
N THR A 234 9.56 -21.96 -2.36
CA THR A 234 8.89 -20.70 -2.01
C THR A 234 9.80 -19.53 -2.37
N GLU A 235 9.27 -18.57 -3.13
CA GLU A 235 9.95 -17.33 -3.54
C GLU A 235 9.24 -16.10 -2.96
N TYR A 236 9.97 -15.02 -2.76
CA TYR A 236 9.38 -13.73 -2.42
C TYR A 236 8.81 -13.10 -3.69
N PHE A 237 7.56 -12.62 -3.63
CA PHE A 237 7.03 -11.79 -4.69
C PHE A 237 7.65 -10.39 -4.60
N LEU A 238 8.28 -9.91 -5.68
CA LEU A 238 8.83 -8.56 -5.73
C LEU A 238 7.81 -7.61 -6.34
N ASP A 239 7.39 -7.90 -7.57
CA ASP A 239 6.48 -7.04 -8.31
C ASP A 239 5.69 -7.77 -9.41
N SER A 240 4.69 -7.10 -9.98
CA SER A 240 3.98 -7.56 -11.17
C SER A 240 3.50 -6.41 -12.02
N TYR A 241 3.39 -6.61 -13.32
CA TYR A 241 2.82 -5.64 -14.25
C TYR A 241 2.20 -6.33 -15.47
N ILE A 242 1.29 -5.62 -16.13
CA ILE A 242 0.70 -6.05 -17.39
C ILE A 242 1.28 -5.19 -18.50
N ASN A 243 1.88 -5.82 -19.51
CA ASN A 243 2.31 -5.16 -20.73
C ASN A 243 1.61 -5.81 -21.91
N LYS A 244 0.77 -5.04 -22.62
CA LYS A 244 -0.16 -5.53 -23.65
C LYS A 244 -1.06 -6.62 -23.07
N ASN A 245 -0.82 -7.87 -23.45
CA ASN A 245 -1.57 -9.06 -23.08
C ASN A 245 -0.74 -10.05 -22.24
N ILE A 246 0.44 -9.63 -21.77
CA ILE A 246 1.35 -10.44 -20.96
C ILE A 246 1.32 -9.92 -19.53
N LEU A 247 0.95 -10.80 -18.60
CA LEU A 247 1.12 -10.59 -17.17
C LEU A 247 2.51 -11.07 -16.77
N THR A 248 3.34 -10.16 -16.28
CA THR A 248 4.70 -10.47 -15.80
C THR A 248 4.71 -10.45 -14.28
N VAL A 249 5.37 -11.44 -13.69
CA VAL A 249 5.62 -11.57 -12.25
C VAL A 249 7.13 -11.62 -12.06
N VAL A 250 7.62 -10.83 -11.10
CA VAL A 250 9.05 -10.67 -10.77
C VAL A 250 9.31 -11.23 -9.39
#